data_AF-A0A512J4D1-F1
#
_entry.id   AF-A0A512J4D1-F1
#
_cell.length_a   1.000
_cell.length_b   1.000
_cell.length_c   1.000
_cell.angle_alpha   90.00
_cell.angle_beta   90.00
_cell.angle_gamma   90.00
#
_symmetry.space_group_name_H-M   'P 1'
#
loop_
_entity.id
_entity.type
_entity.pdbx_description
1 polymer ?
#
loop_
_entity_poly.entity_id
_entity_poly.type
_entity_poly.pdbx_seq_one_letter_code
_entity_poly.pdbx_strand_id
1 'polypeptide(L)'
;MSEKKGDLSQKSGAYERAEQTFEYSFGTERRVAEVRGLRSNLSRVFYDASGKINVHLTAAQSSLDGKEPVDKYLKLFEAADRFLRAKGEMGYSEASSLLGTEPLEGMSLSPEEFSLLLWQSQIVQKYGSVSQEALAARFIWLSEGISRLAAENEKQLSSIFSFSEAWHEWQSEIEGEHLAAVQSTNARSNLRKSGSARTAKKDLRLSIVAECAMRLWQDKPLYRRNASGTAACILGEVNEKMRSASLNAYTEGTLVKKVGDLIRLQQAQTS
;
A
#
# COMPACT_ATOMS: atom_id res chain seq x y z
N MET A 1 -26.27 0.68 41.29
CA MET A 1 -25.75 0.87 39.91
C MET A 1 -26.94 0.80 38.98
N SER A 2 -27.19 1.84 38.19
CA SER A 2 -28.25 1.85 37.17
C SER A 2 -27.56 1.90 35.82
N GLU A 3 -27.51 0.77 35.13
CA GLU A 3 -26.86 0.65 33.82
C GLU A 3 -27.87 1.07 32.73
N LYS A 4 -27.77 2.30 32.22
CA LYS A 4 -28.49 2.72 31.02
C LYS A 4 -27.59 2.53 29.80
N LYS A 5 -27.80 1.46 29.05
CA LYS A 5 -27.13 1.23 27.75
C LYS A 5 -27.79 2.07 26.66
N GLY A 6 -27.11 3.11 26.20
CA GLY A 6 -27.39 3.73 24.90
C GLY A 6 -26.36 3.25 23.89
N ASP A 7 -26.74 2.32 23.00
CA ASP A 7 -25.90 1.90 21.87
C ASP A 7 -26.23 2.79 20.66
N LEU A 8 -25.26 3.59 20.23
CA LEU A 8 -25.31 4.27 18.94
C LEU A 8 -24.29 3.60 18.01
N SER A 9 -24.79 2.89 16.99
CA SER A 9 -23.98 2.23 15.96
C SER A 9 -24.12 2.98 14.64
N GLN A 10 -23.01 3.54 14.15
CA GLN A 10 -22.91 4.07 12.78
C GLN A 10 -22.09 3.10 11.92
N LYS A 11 -22.65 2.68 10.79
CA LYS A 11 -21.95 1.87 9.78
C LYS A 11 -21.94 2.58 8.44
N SER A 12 -20.75 2.83 7.87
CA SER A 12 -20.60 3.28 6.49
C SER A 12 -19.46 2.51 5.80
N GLY A 13 -19.82 1.57 4.93
CA GLY A 13 -18.91 0.86 4.01
C GLY A 13 -17.76 0.08 4.65
N ALA A 14 -16.72 0.79 5.09
CA ALA A 14 -15.49 0.27 5.69
C ALA A 14 -15.19 0.84 7.09
N TYR A 15 -16.10 1.64 7.65
CA TYR A 15 -15.98 2.22 8.99
C TYR A 15 -17.18 1.78 9.85
N GLU A 16 -16.87 1.19 11.00
CA GLU A 16 -17.84 0.88 12.04
C GLU A 16 -17.49 1.65 13.30
N ARG A 17 -18.47 2.32 13.89
CA ARG A 17 -18.33 2.97 15.20
C ARG A 17 -19.46 2.53 16.11
N ALA A 18 -19.09 2.02 17.26
CA ALA A 18 -19.99 1.70 18.36
C ALA A 18 -19.65 2.59 19.55
N GLU A 19 -20.68 3.22 20.11
CA GLU A 19 -20.52 4.10 21.27
C GLU A 19 -21.40 3.61 22.41
N GLN A 20 -20.82 3.53 23.61
CA GLN A 20 -21.49 3.18 24.85
C GLN A 20 -21.24 4.26 25.89
N THR A 21 -22.30 4.72 26.56
CA THR A 21 -22.20 5.70 27.64
C THR A 21 -22.54 5.03 28.97
N PHE A 22 -21.72 5.28 29.99
CA PHE A 22 -21.90 4.81 31.35
C PHE A 22 -22.01 6.01 32.29
N GLU A 23 -23.01 6.01 33.17
CA GLU A 23 -23.21 7.08 34.16
C GLU A 23 -22.65 6.66 35.52
N TYR A 24 -21.86 7.57 36.13
CA TYR A 24 -21.26 7.41 37.44
C TYR A 24 -21.64 8.59 38.35
N SER A 25 -21.45 8.43 39.66
CA SER A 25 -21.70 9.52 40.61
C SER A 25 -20.80 10.74 40.41
N PHE A 26 -19.64 10.57 39.77
CA PHE A 26 -18.66 11.63 39.51
C PHE A 26 -18.71 12.18 38.08
N GLY A 27 -19.61 11.66 37.23
CA GLY A 27 -19.68 12.07 35.82
C GLY A 27 -20.10 10.94 34.89
N THR A 28 -19.71 11.02 33.62
CA THR A 28 -20.04 10.00 32.60
C THR A 28 -18.78 9.46 31.92
N GLU A 29 -18.79 8.20 31.53
CA GLU A 29 -17.77 7.59 30.68
C GLU A 29 -18.40 7.32 29.32
N ARG A 30 -17.70 7.70 28.26
CA ARG A 30 -18.02 7.33 26.90
C ARG A 30 -16.95 6.38 26.40
N ARG A 31 -17.35 5.16 26.05
CA ARG A 31 -16.53 4.19 25.33
C ARG A 31 -16.85 4.27 23.86
N VAL A 32 -15.84 4.48 23.03
CA VAL A 32 -15.97 4.49 21.57
C VAL A 32 -15.08 3.40 21.00
N ALA A 33 -15.69 2.39 20.40
CA ALA A 33 -15.01 1.41 19.58
C ALA A 33 -15.15 1.83 18.12
N GLU A 34 -14.02 1.98 17.43
CA GLU A 34 -13.96 2.31 16.02
C GLU A 34 -13.20 1.22 15.27
N VAL A 35 -13.72 0.80 14.14
CA VAL A 35 -13.06 -0.17 13.25
C VAL A 35 -13.01 0.42 11.86
N ARG A 36 -11.83 0.37 11.23
CA ARG A 36 -11.64 0.75 9.83
C ARG A 36 -10.72 -0.25 9.13
N GLY A 37 -11.30 -1.15 8.35
CA GLY A 37 -10.54 -2.26 7.74
C GLY A 37 -9.95 -3.19 8.81
N LEU A 38 -8.62 -3.37 8.81
CA LEU A 38 -7.90 -4.16 9.82
C LEU A 38 -7.60 -3.39 11.12
N ARG A 39 -7.87 -2.08 11.14
CA ARG A 39 -7.60 -1.24 12.31
C ARG A 39 -8.80 -1.22 13.24
N SER A 40 -8.54 -1.29 14.53
CA SER A 40 -9.52 -1.09 15.57
C SER A 40 -8.94 -0.19 16.65
N ASN A 41 -9.73 0.75 17.12
CA ASN A 41 -9.40 1.60 18.25
C ASN A 41 -10.51 1.49 19.29
N LEU A 42 -10.13 1.42 20.57
CA LEU A 42 -11.06 1.54 21.68
C LEU A 42 -10.61 2.71 22.54
N SER A 43 -11.42 3.76 22.58
CA SER A 43 -11.16 4.92 23.41
C SER A 43 -12.17 5.03 24.54
N ARG A 44 -11.71 5.54 25.68
CA ARG A 44 -12.54 5.86 26.85
C ARG A 44 -12.34 7.32 27.19
N VAL A 45 -13.43 8.09 27.19
CA VAL A 45 -13.41 9.51 27.53
C VAL A 45 -14.31 9.73 28.72
N PHE A 46 -13.77 10.32 29.78
CA PHE A 46 -14.54 10.66 30.97
C PHE A 46 -14.96 12.12 30.92
N TYR A 47 -16.20 12.38 31.28
CA TYR A 47 -16.75 13.72 31.44
C TYR A 47 -17.15 13.91 32.90
N ASP A 48 -16.97 15.11 33.44
CA ASP A 48 -17.47 15.48 34.75
C ASP A 48 -19.01 15.69 34.75
N ALA A 49 -19.59 15.98 35.91
CA ALA A 49 -21.02 16.23 36.06
C ALA A 49 -21.52 17.46 35.26
N SER A 50 -20.62 18.35 34.81
CA SER A 50 -20.95 19.49 33.96
C SER A 50 -20.91 19.16 32.46
N GLY A 51 -20.53 17.92 32.11
CA GLY A 51 -20.37 17.47 30.73
C GLY A 51 -19.05 17.89 30.09
N LYS A 52 -18.07 18.40 30.86
CA LYS A 52 -16.72 18.72 30.36
C LYS A 52 -15.81 17.51 30.48
N ILE A 53 -14.86 17.38 29.55
CA ILE A 53 -13.88 16.29 29.59
C ILE A 53 -13.06 16.37 30.87
N ASN A 54 -13.10 15.31 31.66
CA ASN A 54 -12.20 15.11 32.78
C ASN A 54 -10.86 14.58 32.24
N VAL A 55 -9.96 15.52 31.95
CA VAL A 55 -8.65 15.23 31.35
C VAL A 55 -7.82 14.32 32.26
N HIS A 56 -7.91 14.47 33.58
CA HIS A 56 -7.15 13.67 34.53
C HIS A 56 -7.56 12.20 34.52
N LEU A 57 -8.87 11.91 34.57
CA LEU A 57 -9.38 10.53 34.50
C LEU A 57 -9.17 9.92 33.11
N THR A 58 -9.35 10.70 32.05
CA THR A 58 -9.11 10.26 30.68
C THR A 58 -7.65 9.89 30.46
N ALA A 59 -6.70 10.75 30.86
CA ALA A 59 -5.27 10.48 30.76
C ALA A 59 -4.81 9.32 31.67
N ALA A 60 -5.37 9.21 32.89
CA ALA A 60 -5.06 8.11 33.80
C ALA A 60 -5.51 6.77 33.22
N GLN A 61 -6.66 6.72 32.55
CA GLN A 61 -7.13 5.49 31.91
C GLN A 61 -6.32 5.13 30.67
N SER A 62 -5.96 6.11 29.83
CA SER A 62 -5.00 5.90 28.74
C SER A 62 -3.65 5.37 29.23
N SER A 63 -3.25 5.72 30.46
CA SER A 63 -2.03 5.17 31.09
C SER A 63 -2.19 3.76 31.65
N LEU A 64 -3.41 3.34 32.03
CA LEU A 64 -3.73 1.95 32.43
C LEU A 64 -3.82 1.01 31.21
N ASP A 65 -4.25 1.54 30.07
CA ASP A 65 -4.12 0.88 28.76
C ASP A 65 -2.66 0.95 28.24
N GLY A 66 -1.76 1.67 28.93
CA GLY A 66 -0.34 1.86 28.59
C GLY A 66 0.54 0.60 28.65
N LYS A 67 -0.01 -0.55 29.09
CA LYS A 67 0.61 -1.87 28.89
C LYS A 67 0.48 -2.37 27.46
N GLU A 68 -0.56 -1.96 26.73
CA GLU A 68 -0.81 -2.43 25.37
C GLU A 68 0.36 -2.12 24.40
N PRO A 69 0.95 -0.90 24.39
CA PRO A 69 2.10 -0.61 23.53
C PRO A 69 3.35 -1.42 23.89
N VAL A 70 3.62 -1.62 25.18
CA VAL A 70 4.78 -2.40 25.66
C VAL A 70 4.59 -3.89 25.34
N ASP A 71 3.38 -4.43 25.57
CA ASP A 71 3.04 -5.82 25.25
C ASP A 71 3.08 -6.08 23.73
N LYS A 72 2.60 -5.13 22.91
CA LYS A 72 2.72 -5.18 21.45
C LYS A 72 4.19 -5.18 21.03
N TYR A 73 5.00 -4.30 21.62
CA TYR A 73 6.44 -4.26 21.39
C TYR A 73 7.10 -5.60 21.72
N LEU A 74 6.83 -6.19 22.89
CA LEU A 74 7.41 -7.48 23.29
C LEU A 74 7.06 -8.59 22.30
N LYS A 75 5.80 -8.64 21.84
CA LYS A 75 5.38 -9.59 20.79
C LYS A 75 6.13 -9.38 19.48
N LEU A 76 6.36 -8.13 19.07
CA LEU A 76 7.12 -7.81 17.86
C LEU A 76 8.60 -8.19 18.00
N PHE A 77 9.19 -7.96 19.16
CA PHE A 77 10.56 -8.36 19.48
C PHE A 77 10.73 -9.87 19.42
N GLU A 78 9.85 -10.62 20.08
CA GLU A 78 9.85 -12.09 20.02
C GLU A 78 9.63 -12.61 18.59
N ALA A 79 8.79 -11.94 17.80
CA ALA A 79 8.56 -12.32 16.41
C ALA A 79 9.81 -12.08 15.54
N ALA A 80 10.50 -10.96 15.73
CA ALA A 80 11.75 -10.65 15.04
C ALA A 80 12.85 -11.66 15.38
N ASP A 81 13.02 -11.98 16.67
CA ASP A 81 14.01 -12.97 17.13
C ASP A 81 13.73 -14.35 16.52
N ARG A 82 12.48 -14.80 16.60
CA ARG A 82 12.04 -16.09 16.07
C ARG A 82 12.19 -16.17 14.55
N PHE A 83 11.93 -15.07 13.85
CA PHE A 83 12.13 -14.97 12.41
C PHE A 83 13.59 -15.16 12.02
N LEU A 84 14.52 -14.46 12.70
CA LEU A 84 15.95 -14.59 12.42
C LEU A 84 16.47 -16.00 12.69
N ARG A 85 16.07 -16.61 13.81
CA ARG A 85 16.40 -18.02 14.09
C ARG A 85 15.90 -18.98 13.02
N ALA A 86 14.68 -18.77 12.52
CA ALA A 86 14.12 -19.58 11.43
C ALA A 86 14.91 -19.44 10.10
N LYS A 87 15.69 -18.36 9.94
CA LYS A 87 16.59 -18.13 8.81
C LYS A 87 18.00 -18.68 9.03
N GLY A 88 18.25 -19.32 10.16
CA GLY A 88 19.55 -19.86 10.54
C GLY A 88 20.51 -18.80 11.09
N GLU A 89 19.99 -17.62 11.47
CA GLU A 89 20.77 -16.59 12.17
C GLU A 89 20.73 -16.81 13.69
N MET A 90 21.68 -16.19 14.38
CA MET A 90 21.71 -16.16 15.85
C MET A 90 20.48 -15.44 16.41
N GLY A 91 20.01 -15.88 17.58
CA GLY A 91 19.00 -15.14 18.36
C GLY A 91 19.61 -13.99 19.16
N TYR A 92 18.77 -13.09 19.68
CA TYR A 92 19.17 -11.95 20.52
C TYR A 92 20.12 -12.37 21.65
N SER A 93 19.76 -13.40 22.42
CA SER A 93 20.61 -13.86 23.54
C SER A 93 21.98 -14.35 23.09
N GLU A 94 22.09 -14.96 21.92
CA GLU A 94 23.36 -15.46 21.38
C GLU A 94 24.19 -14.29 20.85
N ALA A 95 23.54 -13.37 20.14
CA ALA A 95 24.16 -12.16 19.60
C ALA A 95 24.62 -11.19 20.70
N SER A 96 23.85 -11.04 21.78
CA SER A 96 24.23 -10.23 22.94
C SER A 96 25.32 -10.91 23.78
N SER A 97 25.34 -12.24 23.79
CA SER A 97 26.38 -13.05 24.46
C SER A 97 27.68 -13.17 23.66
N LEU A 98 27.83 -12.50 22.51
CA LEU A 98 29.13 -12.24 21.87
C LEU A 98 30.00 -11.27 22.70
N LEU A 99 29.87 -11.37 24.04
CA LEU A 99 30.59 -10.67 25.08
C LEU A 99 32.09 -10.79 24.82
N GLY A 100 32.70 -9.69 24.42
CA GLY A 100 34.13 -9.64 24.16
C GLY A 100 34.54 -8.62 23.10
N THR A 101 33.60 -8.09 22.32
CA THR A 101 33.88 -6.93 21.48
C THR A 101 33.71 -5.66 22.30
N GLU A 102 34.84 -5.12 22.78
CA GLU A 102 34.88 -3.78 23.35
C GLU A 102 34.55 -2.77 22.25
N PRO A 103 33.71 -1.75 22.55
CA PRO A 103 33.48 -0.65 21.64
C PRO A 103 34.81 0.05 21.32
N LEU A 104 34.92 0.57 20.09
CA LEU A 104 36.09 1.37 19.72
C LEU A 104 36.21 2.60 20.65
N GLU A 105 37.45 3.00 20.93
CA GLU A 105 37.74 4.16 21.78
C GLU A 105 36.98 5.40 21.27
N GLY A 106 36.16 6.01 22.13
CA GLY A 106 35.31 7.16 21.79
C GLY A 106 33.86 6.83 21.38
N MET A 107 33.45 5.56 21.34
CA MET A 107 32.04 5.20 21.13
C MET A 107 31.27 5.15 22.46
N SER A 108 30.14 5.84 22.54
CA SER A 108 29.24 5.84 23.70
C SER A 108 28.27 4.65 23.73
N LEU A 109 28.72 3.47 23.30
CA LEU A 109 27.92 2.24 23.30
C LEU A 109 28.41 1.31 24.39
N SER A 110 27.49 0.60 25.04
CA SER A 110 27.87 -0.52 25.88
C SER A 110 28.41 -1.69 25.06
N PRO A 111 29.18 -2.61 25.68
CA PRO A 111 29.65 -3.83 25.01
C PRO A 111 28.52 -4.66 24.37
N GLU A 112 27.35 -4.71 25.01
CA GLU A 112 26.17 -5.43 24.53
C GLU A 112 25.57 -4.75 23.29
N GLU A 113 25.36 -3.43 23.33
CA GLU A 113 24.86 -2.66 22.19
C GLU A 113 25.83 -2.72 21.00
N PHE A 114 27.13 -2.69 21.28
CA PHE A 114 28.15 -2.79 20.25
C PHE A 114 28.17 -4.19 19.61
N SER A 115 28.03 -5.25 20.40
CA SER A 115 27.96 -6.63 19.88
C SER A 115 26.72 -6.83 18.99
N LEU A 116 25.57 -6.29 19.41
CA LEU A 116 24.35 -6.31 18.59
C LEU A 116 24.50 -5.49 17.31
N LEU A 117 25.18 -4.35 17.35
CA LEU A 117 25.46 -3.53 16.16
C LEU A 117 26.36 -4.27 15.15
N LEU A 118 27.41 -4.95 15.63
CA LEU A 118 28.29 -5.74 14.77
C LEU A 118 27.54 -6.90 14.13
N TRP A 119 26.77 -7.64 14.92
CA TRP A 119 25.91 -8.72 14.43
C TRP A 119 24.90 -8.21 13.39
N GLN A 120 24.22 -7.09 13.67
CA GLN A 120 23.30 -6.46 12.73
C GLN A 120 24.00 -6.07 11.42
N SER A 121 25.24 -5.57 11.49
CA SER A 121 26.04 -5.21 10.33
C SER A 121 26.40 -6.43 9.48
N GLN A 122 26.69 -7.58 10.10
CA GLN A 122 26.94 -8.84 9.38
C GLN A 122 25.69 -9.31 8.62
N ILE A 123 24.51 -9.23 9.25
CA ILE A 123 23.24 -9.56 8.60
C ILE A 123 23.00 -8.63 7.39
N VAL A 124 23.26 -7.32 7.54
CA VAL A 124 23.16 -6.37 6.42
C VAL A 124 24.09 -6.72 5.27
N GLN A 125 25.34 -7.11 5.55
CA GLN A 125 26.29 -7.51 4.52
C GLN A 125 25.84 -8.79 3.78
N LYS A 126 25.22 -9.72 4.50
CA LYS A 126 24.78 -11.01 3.96
C LYS A 126 23.50 -10.91 3.12
N TYR A 127 22.49 -10.18 3.61
CA TYR A 127 21.15 -10.15 2.99
C TYR A 127 20.82 -8.83 2.28
N GLY A 128 21.61 -7.78 2.49
CA GLY A 128 21.34 -6.43 2.01
C GLY A 128 20.55 -5.59 3.02
N SER A 129 20.75 -4.27 2.98
CA SER A 129 20.26 -3.32 4.01
C SER A 129 18.75 -3.14 4.10
N VAL A 130 18.02 -3.56 3.06
CA VAL A 130 16.55 -3.44 2.96
C VAL A 130 15.85 -4.80 3.06
N SER A 131 16.60 -5.88 3.33
CA SER A 131 16.03 -7.21 3.53
C SER A 131 15.22 -7.30 4.83
N GLN A 132 14.29 -8.26 4.89
CA GLN A 132 13.51 -8.50 6.11
C GLN A 132 14.40 -8.90 7.28
N GLU A 133 15.44 -9.68 7.00
CA GLU A 133 16.47 -10.09 7.95
C GLU A 133 17.22 -8.88 8.52
N ALA A 134 17.70 -7.97 7.67
CA ALA A 134 18.38 -6.76 8.11
C ALA A 134 17.48 -5.82 8.92
N LEU A 135 16.19 -5.73 8.56
CA LEU A 135 15.21 -4.93 9.29
C LEU A 135 14.89 -5.54 10.67
N ALA A 136 14.72 -6.86 10.76
CA ALA A 136 14.51 -7.56 12.02
C ALA A 136 15.71 -7.41 12.98
N ALA A 137 16.93 -7.57 12.46
CA ALA A 137 18.15 -7.40 13.25
C ALA A 137 18.32 -5.96 13.74
N ARG A 138 18.02 -4.97 12.87
CA ARG A 138 18.04 -3.55 13.24
C ARG A 138 16.99 -3.24 14.31
N PHE A 139 15.79 -3.81 14.20
CA PHE A 139 14.75 -3.65 15.20
C PHE A 139 15.23 -4.12 16.58
N ILE A 140 15.83 -5.32 16.66
CA ILE A 140 16.36 -5.88 17.91
C ILE A 140 17.48 -5.01 18.50
N TRP A 141 18.45 -4.56 17.68
CA TRP A 141 19.53 -3.69 18.15
C TRP A 141 19.01 -2.35 18.69
N LEU A 142 18.12 -1.67 17.96
CA LEU A 142 17.54 -0.41 18.42
C LEU A 142 16.67 -0.57 19.67
N SER A 143 16.01 -1.72 19.79
CA SER A 143 15.18 -2.06 20.95
C SER A 143 15.99 -2.08 22.25
N GLU A 144 17.20 -2.66 22.23
CA GLU A 144 18.12 -2.65 23.37
C GLU A 144 18.44 -1.21 23.82
N GLY A 145 18.80 -0.33 22.87
CA GLY A 145 19.11 1.06 23.17
C GLY A 145 17.91 1.83 23.75
N ILE A 146 16.70 1.59 23.22
CA ILE A 146 15.47 2.20 23.74
C ILE A 146 15.15 1.69 25.15
N SER A 147 15.26 0.37 25.38
CA SER A 147 15.03 -0.23 26.70
C SER A 147 15.99 0.29 27.75
N ARG A 148 17.26 0.53 27.41
CA ARG A 148 18.24 1.16 28.32
C ARG A 148 17.93 2.62 28.62
N LEU A 149 17.61 3.42 27.60
CA LEU A 149 17.26 4.84 27.76
C LEU A 149 16.02 5.05 28.63
N ALA A 150 15.13 4.06 28.68
CA ALA A 150 13.88 4.12 29.44
C ALA A 150 13.82 3.12 30.61
N ALA A 151 14.95 2.52 31.01
CA ALA A 151 15.01 1.40 31.96
C ALA A 151 14.35 1.71 33.33
N GLU A 152 14.33 2.98 33.74
CA GLU A 152 13.75 3.41 35.02
C GLU A 152 12.38 4.10 34.87
N ASN A 153 11.86 4.22 33.64
CA ASN A 153 10.65 4.98 33.37
C ASN A 153 9.74 4.27 32.35
N GLU A 154 8.93 3.35 32.85
CA GLU A 154 7.92 2.61 32.08
C GLU A 154 6.97 3.55 31.30
N LYS A 155 6.64 4.73 31.86
CA LYS A 155 5.82 5.73 31.17
C LYS A 155 6.54 6.33 29.96
N GLN A 156 7.84 6.54 30.05
CA GLN A 156 8.66 7.02 28.92
C GLN A 156 8.76 5.95 27.83
N LEU A 157 8.96 4.68 28.22
CA LEU A 157 8.98 3.56 27.27
C LEU A 157 7.64 3.42 26.52
N SER A 158 6.53 3.44 27.25
CA SER A 158 5.18 3.45 26.69
C SER A 158 4.97 4.62 25.73
N SER A 159 5.43 5.83 26.10
CA SER A 159 5.32 7.03 25.25
C SER A 159 6.11 6.90 23.94
N ILE A 160 7.32 6.33 23.98
CA ILE A 160 8.16 6.09 22.79
C ILE A 160 7.47 5.11 21.83
N PHE A 161 6.91 4.02 22.36
CA PHE A 161 6.21 3.03 21.53
C PHE A 161 4.92 3.58 20.96
N SER A 162 4.11 4.30 21.75
CA SER A 162 2.91 4.97 21.23
C SER A 162 3.23 5.99 20.15
N PHE A 163 4.30 6.77 20.30
CA PHE A 163 4.74 7.70 19.24
C PHE A 163 5.16 6.95 17.97
N SER A 164 5.87 5.84 18.12
CA SER A 164 6.36 5.04 16.99
C SER A 164 5.21 4.35 16.23
N GLU A 165 4.20 3.84 16.94
CA GLU A 165 2.95 3.33 16.34
C GLU A 165 2.22 4.43 15.58
N ALA A 166 2.00 5.59 16.21
CA ALA A 166 1.35 6.74 15.56
C ALA A 166 2.12 7.24 14.33
N TRP A 167 3.45 7.29 14.40
CA TRP A 167 4.31 7.66 13.28
C TRP A 167 4.18 6.67 12.12
N HIS A 168 4.21 5.37 12.42
CA HIS A 168 4.04 4.33 11.41
C HIS A 168 2.66 4.38 10.74
N GLU A 169 1.60 4.55 11.52
CA GLU A 169 0.24 4.68 11.01
C GLU A 169 0.10 5.91 10.12
N TRP A 170 0.61 7.06 10.58
CA TRP A 170 0.59 8.30 9.82
C TRP A 170 1.34 8.16 8.50
N GLN A 171 2.59 7.69 8.55
CA GLN A 171 3.41 7.44 7.35
C GLN A 171 2.72 6.49 6.37
N SER A 172 2.10 5.43 6.87
CA SER A 172 1.35 4.48 6.03
C SER A 172 0.17 5.13 5.30
N GLU A 173 -0.50 6.11 5.92
CA GLU A 173 -1.59 6.88 5.29
C GLU A 173 -1.09 7.87 4.24
N ILE A 174 -0.03 8.62 4.53
CA ILE A 174 0.40 9.73 3.68
C ILE A 174 1.31 9.30 2.54
N GLU A 175 2.17 8.31 2.75
CA GLU A 175 3.28 7.97 1.85
C GLU A 175 3.48 6.45 1.67
N GLY A 176 2.98 5.64 2.60
CA GLY A 176 3.26 4.21 2.66
C GLY A 176 2.24 3.31 1.96
N GLU A 177 2.05 2.11 2.51
CA GLU A 177 1.37 0.99 1.86
C GLU A 177 -0.08 1.30 1.47
N HIS A 178 -0.77 2.20 2.19
CA HIS A 178 -2.15 2.55 1.87
C HIS A 178 -2.23 3.47 0.65
N LEU A 179 -1.33 4.45 0.54
CA LEU A 179 -1.21 5.26 -0.68
C LEU A 179 -0.82 4.36 -1.87
N ALA A 180 0.13 3.46 -1.68
CA ALA A 180 0.52 2.48 -2.71
C ALA A 180 -0.62 1.53 -3.09
N ALA A 181 -1.45 1.09 -2.14
CA ALA A 181 -2.65 0.30 -2.38
C ALA A 181 -3.71 1.09 -3.16
N VAL A 182 -3.95 2.36 -2.83
CA VAL A 182 -4.85 3.25 -3.58
C VAL A 182 -4.32 3.48 -5.00
N GLN A 183 -3.02 3.75 -5.15
CA GLN A 183 -2.37 3.94 -6.44
C GLN A 183 -2.38 2.67 -7.30
N SER A 184 -2.17 1.48 -6.73
CA SER A 184 -2.22 0.21 -7.46
C SER A 184 -3.65 -0.19 -7.86
N THR A 185 -4.65 0.15 -7.05
CA THR A 185 -6.07 -0.01 -7.38
C THR A 185 -6.46 0.91 -8.54
N ASN A 186 -5.95 2.14 -8.54
CA ASN A 186 -6.05 3.07 -9.65
C ASN A 186 -5.28 2.58 -10.89
N ALA A 187 -4.12 1.96 -10.73
CA ALA A 187 -3.36 1.38 -11.84
C ALA A 187 -4.12 0.22 -12.50
N ARG A 188 -4.77 -0.67 -11.73
CA ARG A 188 -5.63 -1.74 -12.26
C ARG A 188 -6.87 -1.19 -12.97
N SER A 189 -7.52 -0.17 -12.42
CA SER A 189 -8.70 0.45 -13.06
C SER A 189 -8.31 1.20 -14.34
N ASN A 190 -7.15 1.87 -14.35
CA ASN A 190 -6.58 2.53 -15.52
C ASN A 190 -6.11 1.54 -16.58
N LEU A 191 -5.55 0.39 -16.20
CA LEU A 191 -5.22 -0.70 -17.13
C LEU A 191 -6.47 -1.28 -17.80
N ARG A 192 -7.55 -1.52 -17.05
CA ARG A 192 -8.83 -1.97 -17.61
C ARG A 192 -9.43 -0.95 -18.58
N LYS A 193 -9.41 0.35 -18.23
CA LYS A 193 -9.83 1.43 -19.13
C LYS A 193 -8.93 1.56 -20.36
N SER A 194 -7.64 1.30 -20.23
CA SER A 194 -6.69 1.34 -21.36
C SER A 194 -6.94 0.22 -22.37
N GLY A 195 -7.38 -0.96 -21.92
CA GLY A 195 -7.72 -2.09 -22.79
C GLY A 195 -8.93 -1.78 -23.68
N SER A 196 -10.04 -1.31 -23.10
CA SER A 196 -11.24 -0.94 -23.87
C SER A 196 -10.99 0.26 -24.79
N ALA A 197 -10.25 1.27 -24.33
CA ALA A 197 -9.88 2.41 -25.17
C ALA A 197 -8.96 2.04 -26.34
N ARG A 198 -8.03 1.08 -26.14
CA ARG A 198 -7.14 0.58 -27.21
C ARG A 198 -7.91 -0.23 -28.25
N THR A 199 -8.87 -1.05 -27.82
CA THR A 199 -9.75 -1.80 -28.72
C THR A 199 -10.64 -0.85 -29.53
N ALA A 200 -11.30 0.12 -28.89
CA ALA A 200 -12.12 1.11 -29.59
C ALA A 200 -11.32 1.91 -30.64
N LYS A 201 -10.09 2.34 -30.30
CA LYS A 201 -9.21 3.02 -31.28
C LYS A 201 -8.77 2.10 -32.41
N LYS A 202 -8.54 0.81 -32.15
CA LYS A 202 -8.19 -0.18 -33.18
C LYS A 202 -9.37 -0.42 -34.13
N ASP A 203 -10.58 -0.54 -33.60
CA ASP A 203 -11.79 -0.81 -34.37
C ASP A 203 -12.16 0.40 -35.22
N LEU A 204 -12.06 1.62 -34.67
CA LEU A 204 -12.24 2.86 -35.43
C LEU A 204 -11.22 3.00 -36.57
N ARG A 205 -9.96 2.62 -36.33
CA ARG A 205 -8.94 2.61 -37.40
C ARG A 205 -9.30 1.62 -38.52
N LEU A 206 -9.79 0.44 -38.16
CA LEU A 206 -10.19 -0.58 -39.12
C LEU A 206 -11.45 -0.17 -39.89
N SER A 207 -12.43 0.47 -39.24
CA SER A 207 -13.64 0.94 -39.90
C SER A 207 -13.35 2.02 -40.94
N ILE A 208 -12.44 2.97 -40.65
CA ILE A 208 -12.00 3.98 -41.62
C ILE A 208 -11.37 3.31 -42.85
N VAL A 209 -10.46 2.36 -42.65
CA VAL A 209 -9.80 1.66 -43.77
C VAL A 209 -10.82 0.84 -44.57
N ALA A 210 -11.73 0.13 -43.90
CA ALA A 210 -12.76 -0.66 -44.56
C ALA A 210 -13.72 0.21 -45.37
N GLU A 211 -14.16 1.36 -44.83
CA GLU A 211 -15.04 2.29 -45.53
C GLU A 211 -14.41 2.80 -46.83
N CYS A 212 -13.16 3.30 -46.76
CA CYS A 212 -12.45 3.80 -47.95
C CYS A 212 -12.17 2.69 -48.97
N ALA A 213 -11.76 1.50 -48.50
CA ALA A 213 -11.48 0.36 -49.38
C ALA A 213 -12.76 -0.14 -50.07
N MET A 214 -13.87 -0.29 -49.35
CA MET A 214 -15.13 -0.74 -49.92
C MET A 214 -15.68 0.24 -50.95
N ARG A 215 -15.57 1.56 -50.71
CA ARG A 215 -15.95 2.57 -51.70
C ARG A 215 -15.12 2.44 -52.98
N LEU A 216 -13.79 2.34 -52.85
CA LEU A 216 -12.92 2.13 -54.01
C LEU A 216 -13.28 0.84 -54.76
N TRP A 217 -13.62 -0.24 -54.07
CA TRP A 217 -13.96 -1.52 -54.69
C TRP A 217 -15.33 -1.53 -55.37
N GLN A 218 -16.26 -0.69 -54.92
CA GLN A 218 -17.53 -0.47 -55.64
C GLN A 218 -17.26 0.21 -56.99
N ASP A 219 -16.41 1.23 -57.01
CA ASP A 219 -16.09 1.98 -58.23
C ASP A 219 -15.11 1.23 -59.14
N LYS A 220 -14.17 0.48 -58.55
CA LYS A 220 -13.08 -0.23 -59.24
C LYS A 220 -12.90 -1.65 -58.69
N PRO A 221 -13.76 -2.62 -59.09
CA PRO A 221 -13.75 -3.97 -58.52
C PRO A 221 -12.44 -4.74 -58.65
N LEU A 222 -11.63 -4.46 -59.68
CA LEU A 222 -10.34 -5.10 -59.91
C LEU A 222 -9.35 -4.90 -58.75
N TYR A 223 -9.49 -3.81 -57.98
CA TYR A 223 -8.62 -3.51 -56.85
C TYR A 223 -8.90 -4.40 -55.62
N ARG A 224 -10.05 -5.09 -55.58
CA ARG A 224 -10.46 -5.94 -54.45
C ARG A 224 -9.51 -7.10 -54.16
N ARG A 225 -8.65 -7.48 -55.11
CA ARG A 225 -7.63 -8.52 -54.95
C ARG A 225 -6.20 -7.98 -54.82
N ASN A 226 -6.02 -6.66 -54.89
CA ASN A 226 -4.71 -6.02 -54.89
C ASN A 226 -4.58 -5.07 -53.70
N ALA A 227 -3.97 -5.57 -52.62
CA ALA A 227 -3.77 -4.80 -51.39
C ALA A 227 -2.87 -3.58 -51.61
N SER A 228 -1.79 -3.72 -52.39
CA SER A 228 -0.86 -2.63 -52.70
C SER A 228 -1.51 -1.54 -53.52
N GLY A 229 -2.20 -1.91 -54.60
CA GLY A 229 -2.91 -0.96 -55.45
C GLY A 229 -4.04 -0.24 -54.72
N THR A 230 -4.79 -0.97 -53.87
CA THR A 230 -5.84 -0.39 -53.04
C THR A 230 -5.26 0.61 -52.04
N ALA A 231 -4.19 0.23 -51.32
CA ALA A 231 -3.55 1.09 -50.33
C ALA A 231 -3.01 2.38 -50.94
N ALA A 232 -2.33 2.31 -52.09
CA ALA A 232 -1.81 3.49 -52.79
C ALA A 232 -2.93 4.47 -53.18
N CYS A 233 -4.09 3.96 -53.64
CA CYS A 233 -5.21 4.80 -54.05
C CYS A 233 -5.95 5.45 -52.87
N ILE A 234 -6.07 4.78 -51.72
CA ILE A 234 -6.86 5.29 -50.58
C ILE A 234 -6.02 5.97 -49.50
N LEU A 235 -4.69 5.98 -49.61
CA LEU A 235 -3.78 6.47 -48.55
C LEU A 235 -4.09 7.91 -48.13
N GLY A 236 -4.32 8.81 -49.08
CA GLY A 236 -4.64 10.21 -48.82
C GLY A 236 -5.94 10.36 -48.01
N GLU A 237 -7.01 9.72 -48.49
CA GLU A 237 -8.33 9.78 -47.84
C GLU A 237 -8.32 9.14 -46.45
N VAL A 238 -7.67 7.98 -46.30
CA VAL A 238 -7.53 7.30 -45.00
C VAL A 238 -6.79 8.22 -44.02
N ASN A 239 -5.67 8.82 -44.42
CA ASN A 239 -4.89 9.69 -43.54
C ASN A 239 -5.60 11.01 -43.21
N GLU A 240 -6.46 11.51 -44.08
CA GLU A 240 -7.34 12.65 -43.78
C GLU A 240 -8.37 12.27 -42.72
N LYS A 241 -9.12 11.18 -42.91
CA LYS A 241 -10.11 10.69 -41.95
C LYS A 241 -9.49 10.31 -40.60
N MET A 242 -8.30 9.72 -40.60
CA MET A 242 -7.55 9.43 -39.37
C MET A 242 -7.24 10.72 -38.60
N ARG A 243 -6.79 11.77 -39.28
CA ARG A 243 -6.51 13.07 -38.64
C ARG A 243 -7.77 13.72 -38.08
N SER A 244 -8.88 13.70 -38.83
CA SER A 244 -10.18 14.19 -38.36
C SER A 244 -10.69 13.43 -37.12
N ALA A 245 -10.35 12.15 -36.99
CA ALA A 245 -10.64 11.32 -35.81
C ALA A 245 -9.58 11.41 -34.70
N SER A 246 -8.60 12.33 -34.79
CA SER A 246 -7.47 12.45 -33.85
C SER A 246 -6.64 11.16 -33.71
N LEU A 247 -6.44 10.45 -34.84
CA LEU A 247 -5.62 9.24 -34.96
C LEU A 247 -4.38 9.50 -35.82
N ASN A 248 -3.29 8.79 -35.52
CA ASN A 248 -2.05 8.88 -36.29
C ASN A 248 -2.24 8.33 -37.70
N ALA A 249 -1.67 9.04 -38.68
CA ALA A 249 -1.62 8.61 -40.07
C ALA A 249 -0.88 7.27 -40.23
N TYR A 250 -1.28 6.50 -41.24
CA TYR A 250 -0.59 5.31 -41.67
C TYR A 250 0.47 5.62 -42.71
N THR A 251 1.55 4.83 -42.65
CA THR A 251 2.44 4.65 -43.79
C THR A 251 1.79 3.72 -44.81
N GLU A 252 2.20 3.84 -46.07
CA GLU A 252 1.70 2.98 -47.14
C GLU A 252 1.87 1.49 -46.79
N GLY A 253 3.06 1.07 -46.35
CA GLY A 253 3.30 -0.32 -45.94
C GLY A 253 2.42 -0.81 -44.78
N THR A 254 2.01 0.07 -43.87
CA THR A 254 1.06 -0.28 -42.80
C THR A 254 -0.35 -0.47 -43.35
N LEU A 255 -0.76 0.41 -44.27
CA LEU A 255 -2.06 0.34 -44.92
C LEU A 255 -2.19 -0.89 -45.82
N VAL A 256 -1.14 -1.25 -46.56
CA VAL A 256 -1.10 -2.49 -47.37
C VAL A 256 -1.41 -3.71 -46.51
N LYS A 257 -0.78 -3.82 -45.33
CA LYS A 257 -1.06 -4.93 -44.40
C LYS A 257 -2.52 -4.95 -43.96
N LYS A 258 -3.09 -3.79 -43.60
CA LYS A 258 -4.48 -3.68 -43.13
C LYS A 258 -5.50 -3.99 -44.22
N VAL A 259 -5.25 -3.55 -45.44
CA VAL A 259 -6.08 -3.90 -46.60
C VAL A 259 -5.97 -5.39 -46.91
N GLY A 260 -4.76 -5.97 -46.85
CA GLY A 260 -4.56 -7.40 -47.02
C GLY A 260 -5.33 -8.25 -46.00
N ASP A 261 -5.39 -7.81 -44.74
CA ASP A 261 -6.21 -8.44 -43.70
C ASP A 261 -7.71 -8.39 -44.05
N LEU A 262 -8.21 -7.24 -44.52
CA LEU A 262 -9.61 -7.07 -44.93
C LEU A 262 -9.98 -7.96 -46.13
N ILE A 263 -9.10 -8.05 -47.13
CA ILE A 263 -9.32 -8.91 -48.30
C ILE A 263 -9.43 -10.39 -47.87
N ARG A 264 -8.52 -10.85 -46.99
CA ARG A 264 -8.55 -12.22 -46.45
C ARG A 264 -9.82 -12.50 -45.66
N LEU A 265 -10.28 -11.56 -44.84
CA LEU A 265 -11.52 -11.68 -44.09
C LEU A 265 -12.74 -11.80 -45.00
N GLN A 266 -12.81 -11.02 -46.07
CA GLN A 266 -13.91 -11.12 -47.04
C GLN A 266 -13.90 -12.45 -47.80
N GLN A 267 -12.73 -12.93 -48.22
CA GLN A 267 -12.59 -14.21 -48.92
C GLN A 267 -13.07 -15.39 -48.05
N ALA A 268 -12.73 -15.36 -46.76
CA ALA A 268 -13.17 -16.35 -45.79
C ALA A 268 -14.69 -16.34 -45.50
N GLN A 269 -15.39 -15.22 -45.75
CA GLN A 269 -16.85 -15.11 -45.60
C GLN A 269 -17.62 -15.57 -46.86
N THR A 270 -16.94 -15.65 -48.00
CA THR A 270 -17.52 -16.11 -49.28
C THR A 270 -17.17 -17.56 -49.63
N SER A 271 -16.41 -18.25 -48.78
CA SER A 271 -16.06 -19.67 -48.88
C SER A 271 -16.93 -20.49 -47.94
#